data_AF-T1I9H7-F1
#
_entry.id   AF-T1I9H7-F1
#
_cell.length_a   1.000
_cell.length_b   1.000
_cell.length_c   1.000
_cell.angle_alpha   90.00
_cell.angle_beta   90.00
_cell.angle_gamma   90.00
#
_symmetry.space_group_name_H-M   'P 1'
#
loop_
_entity.id
_entity.type
_entity.pdbx_description
1 polymer ?
#
loop_
_entity_poly.entity_id
_entity_poly.type
_entity_poly.pdbx_seq_one_letter_code
_entity_poly.pdbx_strand_id
1 'polypeptide(L)'
;MIKCNHPSLDEKNKDELNKLFAFLLQFLNDCDHLDCWTTLDHLAPFLFELTQFTPANAAYCLSEVIKEKHEEYLKKKHRYPTFETVSAYIESHNLIFLKLIPLLFPTSDKRHPITTPAFAFMTEMLHQCQVTTRRAIASGLFLVTLFSQYISLSKRISPESVNFLCGLIHLATPVNSNGAIVPPFQKEHKFLYLHNTCQDISVENLRMKSSDLAPKSVKIDDKFRVRSIYTALGLLSIFIDLWKDIHGSWLLLSPVMDHITALEVNKYPAVIGEMIEKLKRTLLEVKSKGFEPIIKQQKKPKALRLYDPNIRPVYDNRFRKQNDDKSERKKLLTKYKREMKGALREIRRDRSFLANVKFKEIAKRIGVVDSPVCPLCLQEEEMDSQHLPVCHALIDVVANDSTNLNIHDNKAIMTKLYWAARSRMD
;
A
#
# COMPACT_ATOMS: atom_id res chain seq x y z
N MET A 1 -43.11 -17.57 -0.04
CA MET A 1 -42.93 -16.14 0.29
C MET A 1 -41.73 -15.53 -0.43
N ILE A 2 -40.49 -15.96 -0.18
CA ILE A 2 -39.28 -15.38 -0.79
C ILE A 2 -39.32 -15.43 -2.34
N LYS A 3 -39.71 -16.57 -2.94
CA LYS A 3 -39.84 -16.70 -4.40
C LYS A 3 -40.98 -15.86 -5.01
N CYS A 4 -42.04 -15.60 -4.25
CA CYS A 4 -43.21 -14.86 -4.74
C CYS A 4 -43.01 -13.35 -4.66
N ASN A 5 -42.16 -12.88 -3.72
CA ASN A 5 -41.89 -11.46 -3.48
C ASN A 5 -40.46 -11.10 -3.89
N HIS A 6 -39.99 -11.64 -5.02
CA HIS A 6 -38.62 -11.42 -5.47
C HIS A 6 -38.35 -9.92 -5.74
N PRO A 7 -37.15 -9.38 -5.42
CA PRO A 7 -36.79 -7.98 -5.64
C PRO A 7 -36.91 -7.46 -7.09
N SER A 8 -37.00 -8.37 -8.06
CA SER A 8 -37.19 -8.02 -9.48
C SER A 8 -38.63 -7.69 -9.84
N LEU A 9 -39.60 -8.06 -8.99
CA LEU A 9 -41.03 -7.87 -9.26
C LEU A 9 -41.51 -6.47 -8.85
N ASP A 10 -41.03 -5.97 -7.70
CA ASP A 10 -41.29 -4.62 -7.22
C ASP A 10 -40.13 -4.18 -6.32
N GLU A 11 -39.74 -2.91 -6.37
CA GLU A 11 -38.68 -2.36 -5.52
C GLU A 11 -39.09 -2.32 -4.04
N LYS A 12 -40.39 -2.15 -3.75
CA LYS A 12 -40.93 -2.18 -2.37
C LYS A 12 -40.74 -3.53 -1.68
N ASN A 13 -40.67 -4.61 -2.45
CA ASN A 13 -40.44 -5.95 -1.91
C ASN A 13 -39.07 -6.07 -1.23
N LYS A 14 -38.08 -5.25 -1.62
CA LYS A 14 -36.76 -5.24 -0.96
C LYS A 14 -36.87 -4.85 0.51
N ASP A 15 -37.67 -3.83 0.81
CA ASP A 15 -37.87 -3.35 2.18
C ASP A 15 -38.66 -4.34 3.03
N GLU A 16 -39.63 -5.03 2.43
CA GLU A 16 -40.38 -6.09 3.12
C GLU A 16 -39.51 -7.32 3.40
N LEU A 17 -38.66 -7.73 2.45
CA LEU A 17 -37.70 -8.82 2.65
C LEU A 17 -36.65 -8.46 3.71
N ASN A 18 -36.23 -7.20 3.77
CA ASN A 18 -35.35 -6.70 4.83
C ASN A 18 -35.99 -6.84 6.21
N LYS A 19 -37.27 -6.49 6.34
CA LYS A 19 -38.04 -6.69 7.59
C LYS A 19 -38.23 -8.17 7.90
N LEU A 20 -38.51 -8.99 6.89
CA LEU A 20 -38.64 -10.44 7.03
C LEU A 20 -37.35 -11.06 7.58
N PHE A 21 -36.18 -10.65 7.07
CA PHE A 21 -34.90 -11.11 7.60
C PHE A 21 -34.74 -10.81 9.09
N ALA A 22 -35.08 -9.60 9.52
CA ALA A 22 -35.06 -9.23 10.93
C ALA A 22 -36.06 -10.06 11.77
N PHE A 23 -37.29 -10.27 11.28
CA PHE A 23 -38.28 -11.11 11.95
C PHE A 23 -37.85 -12.59 12.05
N LEU A 24 -37.16 -13.13 11.05
CA LEU A 24 -36.63 -14.48 11.10
C LEU A 24 -35.50 -14.61 12.13
N LEU A 25 -34.65 -13.59 12.26
CA LEU A 25 -33.65 -13.55 13.33
C LEU A 25 -34.30 -13.46 14.72
N GLN A 26 -35.34 -12.65 14.87
CA GLN A 26 -36.13 -12.57 16.09
C GLN A 26 -36.79 -13.90 16.42
N PHE A 27 -37.41 -14.55 15.43
CA PHE A 27 -38.01 -15.87 15.59
C PHE A 27 -36.98 -16.91 16.07
N LEU A 28 -35.76 -16.89 15.52
CA LEU A 28 -34.66 -17.74 16.01
C LEU A 28 -34.21 -17.41 17.45
N ASN A 29 -34.33 -16.15 17.87
CA ASN A 29 -34.06 -15.75 19.25
C ASN A 29 -35.16 -16.21 20.22
N ASP A 30 -36.41 -16.29 19.75
CA ASP A 30 -37.59 -16.62 20.55
C ASP A 30 -37.90 -18.14 20.57
N CYS A 31 -37.27 -18.94 19.70
CA CYS A 31 -37.43 -20.40 19.63
C CYS A 31 -37.04 -21.12 20.95
N ASP A 32 -37.79 -22.17 21.31
CA ASP A 32 -37.43 -23.05 22.42
C ASP A 32 -36.09 -23.78 22.20
N HIS A 33 -35.34 -24.00 23.28
CA HIS A 33 -33.95 -24.49 23.23
C HIS A 33 -33.75 -25.90 22.66
N LEU A 34 -34.80 -26.72 22.61
CA LEU A 34 -34.72 -28.07 22.06
C LEU A 34 -34.85 -28.07 20.54
N ASP A 35 -35.65 -27.14 20.01
CA ASP A 35 -35.97 -27.04 18.60
C ASP A 35 -35.15 -25.96 17.89
N CYS A 36 -34.41 -25.12 18.62
CA CYS A 36 -33.64 -24.02 18.04
C CYS A 36 -32.55 -24.46 17.04
N TRP A 37 -31.99 -25.66 17.20
CA TRP A 37 -30.99 -26.20 16.27
C TRP A 37 -31.64 -26.75 15.00
N THR A 38 -32.78 -27.43 15.12
CA THR A 38 -33.52 -27.94 13.96
C THR A 38 -34.15 -26.79 13.18
N THR A 39 -34.66 -25.76 13.87
CA THR A 39 -35.16 -24.54 13.21
C THR A 39 -34.05 -23.79 12.50
N LEU A 40 -32.84 -23.69 13.09
CA LEU A 40 -31.68 -23.12 12.39
C LEU A 40 -31.35 -23.92 11.12
N ASP A 41 -31.30 -25.25 11.18
CA ASP A 41 -30.95 -26.07 10.01
C ASP A 41 -31.96 -25.87 8.87
N HIS A 42 -33.24 -25.72 9.18
CA HIS A 42 -34.28 -25.43 8.19
C HIS A 42 -34.27 -23.98 7.69
N LEU A 43 -33.93 -23.00 8.54
CA LEU A 43 -33.96 -21.58 8.20
C LEU A 43 -32.66 -21.09 7.54
N ALA A 44 -31.52 -21.71 7.81
CA ALA A 44 -30.22 -21.26 7.32
C ALA A 44 -30.13 -21.11 5.79
N PRO A 45 -30.65 -22.03 4.95
CA PRO A 45 -30.65 -21.86 3.50
C PRO A 45 -31.44 -20.63 3.05
N PHE A 46 -32.61 -20.38 3.67
CA PHE A 46 -33.45 -19.22 3.34
C PHE A 46 -32.83 -17.91 3.82
N LEU A 47 -32.20 -17.91 4.99
CA LEU A 47 -31.44 -16.77 5.47
C LEU A 47 -30.27 -16.46 4.54
N PHE A 48 -29.59 -17.49 4.01
CA PHE A 48 -28.55 -17.32 3.00
C PHE A 48 -29.08 -16.75 1.69
N GLU A 49 -30.22 -17.22 1.19
CA GLU A 49 -30.87 -16.62 0.02
C GLU A 49 -31.20 -15.13 0.26
N LEU A 50 -31.70 -14.79 1.44
CA LEU A 50 -32.00 -13.41 1.82
C LEU A 50 -30.75 -12.53 1.89
N THR A 51 -29.62 -13.05 2.38
CA THR A 51 -28.36 -12.28 2.43
C THR A 51 -27.81 -11.97 1.04
N GLN A 52 -28.09 -12.80 0.02
CA GLN A 52 -27.68 -12.51 -1.36
C GLN A 52 -28.42 -11.30 -1.95
N PHE A 53 -29.66 -11.04 -1.54
CA PHE A 53 -30.43 -9.90 -2.04
C PHE A 53 -29.95 -8.57 -1.46
N THR A 54 -29.71 -8.54 -0.14
CA THR A 54 -29.33 -7.31 0.60
C THR A 54 -28.24 -7.59 1.65
N PRO A 55 -26.98 -7.81 1.23
CA PRO A 55 -25.89 -8.21 2.14
C PRO A 55 -25.57 -7.13 3.18
N ALA A 56 -25.71 -5.85 2.81
CA ALA A 56 -25.46 -4.73 3.73
C ALA A 56 -26.47 -4.68 4.89
N ASN A 57 -27.76 -4.89 4.60
CA ASN A 57 -28.79 -4.90 5.63
C ASN A 57 -28.69 -6.15 6.51
N ALA A 58 -28.48 -7.33 5.89
CA ALA A 58 -28.24 -8.55 6.63
C ALA A 58 -27.05 -8.42 7.59
N ALA A 59 -25.97 -7.78 7.12
CA ALA A 59 -24.81 -7.50 7.95
C ALA A 59 -25.10 -6.55 9.11
N TYR A 60 -25.87 -5.50 8.85
CA TYR A 60 -26.30 -4.56 9.87
C TYR A 60 -27.15 -5.25 10.95
N CYS A 61 -28.22 -5.95 10.57
CA CYS A 61 -29.10 -6.67 11.50
C CYS A 61 -28.34 -7.66 12.37
N LEU A 62 -27.47 -8.49 11.78
CA LEU A 62 -26.66 -9.43 12.56
C LEU A 62 -25.62 -8.75 13.45
N SER A 63 -25.05 -7.62 13.01
CA SER A 63 -24.14 -6.86 13.86
C SER A 63 -24.84 -6.27 15.09
N GLU A 64 -26.08 -5.81 14.95
CA GLU A 64 -26.88 -5.33 16.08
C GLU A 64 -27.22 -6.47 17.04
N VAL A 65 -27.60 -7.65 16.53
CA VAL A 65 -27.82 -8.85 17.37
C VAL A 65 -26.55 -9.21 18.15
N ILE A 66 -25.38 -9.23 17.49
CA ILE A 66 -24.11 -9.54 18.18
C ILE A 66 -23.78 -8.50 19.25
N LYS A 67 -24.01 -7.20 18.97
CA LYS A 67 -23.80 -6.13 19.96
C LYS A 67 -24.71 -6.32 21.17
N GLU A 68 -26.00 -6.55 20.95
CA GLU A 68 -26.96 -6.81 22.03
C GLU A 68 -26.50 -7.99 22.89
N LYS A 69 -26.14 -9.12 22.26
CA LYS A 69 -25.64 -10.30 22.98
C LYS A 69 -24.32 -10.06 23.71
N HIS A 70 -23.45 -9.21 23.17
CA HIS A 70 -22.19 -8.82 23.82
C HIS A 70 -22.45 -7.93 25.04
N GLU A 71 -23.36 -6.96 24.94
CA GLU A 71 -23.77 -6.11 26.05
C GLU A 71 -24.42 -6.92 27.18
N GLU A 72 -25.25 -7.92 26.84
CA GLU A 72 -25.78 -8.87 27.81
C GLU A 72 -24.69 -9.69 28.50
N TYR A 73 -23.72 -10.18 27.72
CA TYR A 73 -22.55 -10.88 28.27
C TYR A 73 -21.75 -9.99 29.24
N LEU A 74 -21.56 -8.71 28.92
CA LEU A 74 -20.87 -7.76 29.78
C LEU A 74 -21.59 -7.50 31.11
N LYS A 75 -22.91 -7.72 31.21
CA LYS A 75 -23.66 -7.65 32.48
C LYS A 75 -23.33 -8.83 33.40
N LYS A 76 -23.08 -10.01 32.86
CA LYS A 76 -22.76 -11.25 33.61
C LYS A 76 -21.33 -11.73 33.28
N LYS A 77 -20.33 -10.89 33.56
CA LYS A 77 -18.92 -11.20 33.27
C LYS A 77 -18.47 -12.52 33.92
N HIS A 78 -17.53 -13.19 33.26
CA HIS A 78 -16.88 -14.43 33.71
C HIS A 78 -17.74 -15.70 33.73
N ARG A 79 -18.97 -15.65 33.25
CA ARG A 79 -19.79 -16.84 33.04
C ARG A 79 -20.14 -16.97 31.57
N TYR A 80 -20.11 -18.20 31.07
CA TYR A 80 -20.79 -18.50 29.81
C TYR A 80 -22.27 -18.13 29.96
N PRO A 81 -22.95 -17.65 28.91
CA PRO A 81 -24.34 -17.24 29.01
C PRO A 81 -25.22 -18.42 29.50
N THR A 82 -25.76 -18.26 30.71
CA THR A 82 -26.59 -19.25 31.44
C THR A 82 -28.02 -18.74 31.55
N PHE A 83 -28.99 -19.67 31.62
CA PHE A 83 -30.44 -19.44 31.65
C PHE A 83 -31.06 -19.12 33.02
N GLU A 84 -30.26 -18.70 34.01
CA GLU A 84 -30.62 -18.90 35.42
C GLU A 84 -31.48 -17.81 36.07
N THR A 85 -32.15 -16.95 35.33
CA THR A 85 -33.13 -16.03 35.92
C THR A 85 -34.36 -15.92 35.05
N VAL A 86 -35.55 -15.97 35.65
CA VAL A 86 -36.94 -15.93 35.13
C VAL A 86 -37.18 -15.08 33.85
N SER A 87 -36.27 -14.17 33.51
CA SER A 87 -35.98 -13.72 32.14
C SER A 87 -35.21 -14.80 31.32
N ALA A 88 -35.73 -16.04 31.29
CA ALA A 88 -34.96 -17.28 31.07
C ALA A 88 -35.13 -17.94 29.68
N TYR A 89 -35.47 -17.17 28.63
CA TYR A 89 -35.65 -17.72 27.27
C TYR A 89 -34.57 -17.26 26.26
N ILE A 90 -33.60 -16.39 26.65
CA ILE A 90 -32.77 -15.63 25.68
C ILE A 90 -31.27 -16.04 25.67
N GLU A 91 -30.82 -16.93 26.55
CA GLU A 91 -29.39 -17.02 26.91
C GLU A 91 -28.59 -18.21 26.28
N SER A 92 -29.20 -19.13 25.50
CA SER A 92 -28.44 -20.03 24.60
C SER A 92 -28.26 -19.49 23.19
N HIS A 93 -29.00 -18.44 22.83
CA HIS A 93 -29.12 -17.98 21.44
C HIS A 93 -27.83 -17.36 20.91
N ASN A 94 -26.92 -16.93 21.79
CA ASN A 94 -25.61 -16.38 21.41
C ASN A 94 -24.80 -17.40 20.60
N LEU A 95 -24.83 -18.67 20.99
CA LEU A 95 -24.09 -19.74 20.31
C LEU A 95 -24.68 -20.06 18.93
N ILE A 96 -25.99 -19.91 18.77
CA ILE A 96 -26.74 -20.14 17.54
C ILE A 96 -26.39 -19.06 16.51
N PHE A 97 -26.42 -17.79 16.91
CA PHE A 97 -26.04 -16.68 16.02
C PHE A 97 -24.56 -16.76 15.63
N LEU A 98 -23.67 -17.15 16.54
CA LEU A 98 -22.25 -17.40 16.22
C LEU A 98 -22.06 -18.56 15.22
N LYS A 99 -22.92 -19.58 15.27
CA LYS A 99 -22.95 -20.69 14.29
C LYS A 99 -23.55 -20.28 12.94
N LEU A 100 -24.49 -19.34 12.92
CA LEU A 100 -25.14 -18.86 11.71
C LEU A 100 -24.19 -18.03 10.83
N ILE A 101 -23.36 -17.18 11.43
CA ILE A 101 -22.43 -16.28 10.71
C ILE A 101 -21.53 -16.99 9.68
N PRO A 102 -20.82 -18.10 9.97
CA PRO A 102 -19.97 -18.76 8.98
C PRO A 102 -20.76 -19.48 7.89
N LEU A 103 -22.07 -19.69 8.06
CA LEU A 103 -22.96 -20.19 7.00
C LEU A 103 -23.37 -19.06 6.04
N LEU A 104 -23.51 -17.83 6.56
CA LEU A 104 -24.00 -16.69 5.79
C LEU A 104 -22.88 -15.86 5.14
N PHE A 105 -21.71 -15.77 5.77
CA PHE A 105 -20.63 -14.87 5.38
C PHE A 105 -19.28 -15.58 5.28
N PRO A 106 -18.38 -15.10 4.40
CA PRO A 106 -17.04 -15.65 4.29
C PRO A 106 -16.22 -15.43 5.56
N THR A 107 -15.44 -16.44 5.95
CA THR A 107 -14.56 -16.41 7.13
C THR A 107 -13.08 -16.22 6.79
N SER A 108 -12.72 -16.26 5.51
CA SER A 108 -11.36 -16.08 5.00
C SER A 108 -10.85 -14.64 5.12
N ASP A 109 -11.74 -13.66 5.03
CA ASP A 109 -11.40 -12.26 4.79
C ASP A 109 -10.61 -11.63 5.93
N LYS A 110 -9.58 -10.86 5.59
CA LYS A 110 -8.71 -10.19 6.58
C LYS A 110 -9.50 -9.42 7.63
N ARG A 111 -10.50 -8.65 7.19
CA ARG A 111 -11.46 -7.91 8.01
C ARG A 111 -12.84 -8.03 7.38
N HIS A 112 -13.83 -8.38 8.19
CA HIS A 112 -15.24 -8.48 7.78
C HIS A 112 -16.10 -7.88 8.90
N PRO A 113 -17.12 -7.05 8.58
CA PRO A 113 -17.89 -6.28 9.56
C PRO A 113 -18.60 -7.12 10.63
N ILE A 114 -18.88 -8.39 10.36
CA ILE A 114 -19.58 -9.29 11.28
C ILE A 114 -18.66 -10.41 11.79
N THR A 115 -17.89 -11.01 10.89
CA THR A 115 -17.07 -12.19 11.22
C THR A 115 -15.93 -11.81 12.16
N THR A 116 -15.33 -10.63 11.97
CA THR A 116 -14.24 -10.15 12.84
C THR A 116 -14.73 -9.86 14.27
N PRO A 117 -15.84 -9.13 14.51
CA PRO A 117 -16.36 -8.97 15.87
C PRO A 117 -16.87 -10.28 16.46
N ALA A 118 -17.50 -11.16 15.68
CA ALA A 118 -17.89 -12.49 16.16
C ALA A 118 -16.67 -13.32 16.64
N PHE A 119 -15.58 -13.26 15.88
CA PHE A 119 -14.31 -13.89 16.24
C PHE A 119 -13.74 -13.32 17.55
N ALA A 120 -13.72 -11.99 17.68
CA ALA A 120 -13.27 -11.33 18.90
C ALA A 120 -14.13 -11.71 20.11
N PHE A 121 -15.46 -11.77 19.93
CA PHE A 121 -16.38 -12.18 20.97
C PHE A 121 -16.15 -13.62 21.42
N MET A 122 -15.96 -14.57 20.48
CA MET A 122 -15.63 -15.96 20.81
C MET A 122 -14.32 -16.07 21.61
N THR A 123 -13.27 -15.34 21.20
CA THR A 123 -11.99 -15.35 21.94
C THR A 123 -12.11 -14.73 23.33
N GLU A 124 -12.91 -13.67 23.47
CA GLU A 124 -13.16 -13.03 24.76
C GLU A 124 -13.87 -13.99 25.72
N MET A 125 -14.88 -14.71 25.24
CA MET A 125 -15.60 -15.72 26.03
C MET A 125 -14.66 -16.85 26.48
N LEU A 126 -13.82 -17.38 25.58
CA LEU A 126 -12.87 -18.45 25.90
C LEU A 126 -11.81 -18.01 26.92
N HIS A 127 -11.40 -16.74 26.90
CA HIS A 127 -10.40 -16.22 27.82
C HIS A 127 -10.97 -15.85 29.21
N GLN A 128 -12.17 -15.27 29.26
CA GLN A 128 -12.69 -14.68 30.50
C GLN A 128 -13.63 -15.61 31.29
N CYS A 129 -14.29 -16.57 30.63
CA CYS A 129 -15.33 -17.39 31.26
C CYS A 129 -14.76 -18.52 32.13
N GLN A 130 -15.27 -18.65 33.34
CA GLN A 130 -14.91 -19.74 34.25
C GLN A 130 -15.53 -21.07 33.81
N VAL A 131 -14.73 -22.13 33.92
CA VAL A 131 -15.08 -23.49 33.46
C VAL A 131 -15.32 -24.38 34.69
N THR A 132 -16.43 -24.15 35.38
CA THR A 132 -16.78 -24.89 36.61
C THR A 132 -17.92 -25.88 36.42
N THR A 133 -18.84 -25.62 35.48
CA THR A 133 -20.03 -26.42 35.26
C THR A 133 -19.92 -27.31 34.02
N ARG A 134 -20.70 -28.40 33.99
CA ARG A 134 -20.84 -29.28 32.81
C ARG A 134 -21.17 -28.49 31.54
N ARG A 135 -22.12 -27.55 31.65
CA ARG A 135 -22.52 -26.67 30.56
C ARG A 135 -21.38 -25.75 30.13
N ALA A 136 -20.64 -25.14 31.06
CA ALA A 136 -19.51 -24.26 30.72
C ALA A 136 -18.44 -25.00 29.90
N ILE A 137 -18.16 -26.26 30.26
CA ILE A 137 -17.25 -27.14 29.50
C ILE A 137 -17.82 -27.40 28.09
N ALA A 138 -19.10 -27.76 28.00
CA ALA A 138 -19.75 -28.04 26.72
C ALA A 138 -19.85 -26.80 25.82
N SER A 139 -20.17 -25.62 26.36
CA SER A 139 -20.22 -24.37 25.62
C SER A 139 -18.85 -23.93 25.14
N GLY A 140 -17.81 -24.07 25.97
CA GLY A 140 -16.44 -23.77 25.55
C GLY A 140 -15.94 -24.73 24.46
N LEU A 141 -16.19 -26.03 24.58
CA LEU A 141 -15.88 -27.01 23.52
C LEU A 141 -16.63 -26.72 22.22
N PHE A 142 -17.91 -26.32 22.33
CA PHE A 142 -18.69 -25.89 21.18
C PHE A 142 -18.10 -24.64 20.52
N LEU A 143 -17.72 -23.62 21.29
CA LEU A 143 -17.06 -22.42 20.78
C LEU A 143 -15.74 -22.73 20.09
N VAL A 144 -14.91 -23.62 20.66
CA VAL A 144 -13.66 -24.05 20.01
C VAL A 144 -13.94 -24.84 18.72
N THR A 145 -15.04 -25.61 18.68
CA THR A 145 -15.50 -26.29 17.45
C THR A 145 -16.00 -25.30 16.40
N LEU A 146 -16.73 -24.25 16.78
CA LEU A 146 -17.08 -23.17 15.85
C LEU A 146 -15.82 -22.46 15.36
N PHE A 147 -14.91 -22.17 16.27
CA PHE A 147 -13.67 -21.49 15.95
C PHE A 147 -12.86 -22.25 14.90
N SER A 148 -12.75 -23.58 15.01
CA SER A 148 -12.08 -24.40 13.99
C SER A 148 -12.73 -24.28 12.60
N GLN A 149 -14.05 -24.11 12.52
CA GLN A 149 -14.75 -23.85 11.26
C GLN A 149 -14.40 -22.48 10.68
N TYR A 150 -14.33 -21.43 11.52
CA TYR A 150 -13.94 -20.09 11.09
C TYR A 150 -12.50 -20.04 10.55
N ILE A 151 -11.58 -20.75 11.19
CA ILE A 151 -10.16 -20.73 10.80
C ILE A 151 -9.78 -21.77 9.75
N SER A 152 -10.69 -22.67 9.36
CA SER A 152 -10.41 -23.78 8.44
C SER A 152 -9.70 -23.33 7.15
N LEU A 153 -10.17 -22.23 6.53
CA LEU A 153 -9.58 -21.63 5.33
C LEU A 153 -8.50 -20.59 5.65
N SER A 154 -8.71 -19.77 6.68
CA SER A 154 -7.83 -18.63 6.98
C SER A 154 -6.55 -19.03 7.72
N LYS A 155 -6.50 -20.24 8.30
CA LYS A 155 -5.41 -20.79 9.11
C LYS A 155 -4.89 -19.82 10.18
N ARG A 156 -5.75 -18.95 10.72
CA ARG A 156 -5.39 -18.02 11.79
C ARG A 156 -5.11 -18.78 13.08
N ILE A 157 -4.23 -18.21 13.88
CA ILE A 157 -3.83 -18.76 15.17
C ILE A 157 -4.73 -18.16 16.26
N SER A 158 -5.27 -19.01 17.15
CA SER A 158 -5.86 -18.56 18.43
C SER A 158 -5.17 -19.27 19.58
N PRO A 159 -4.40 -18.53 20.39
CA PRO A 159 -3.83 -19.08 21.61
C PRO A 159 -4.92 -19.39 22.66
N GLU A 160 -6.04 -18.65 22.69
CA GLU A 160 -7.13 -18.85 23.65
C GLU A 160 -7.77 -20.23 23.49
N SER A 161 -7.99 -20.67 22.24
CA SER A 161 -8.55 -22.00 21.95
C SER A 161 -7.61 -23.11 22.44
N VAL A 162 -6.30 -22.96 22.24
CA VAL A 162 -5.30 -23.92 22.73
C VAL A 162 -5.23 -23.91 24.25
N ASN A 163 -5.20 -22.72 24.86
CA ASN A 163 -5.17 -22.57 26.31
C ASN A 163 -6.40 -23.20 26.95
N PHE A 164 -7.58 -23.05 26.34
CA PHE A 164 -8.80 -23.69 26.81
C PHE A 164 -8.73 -25.21 26.73
N LEU A 165 -8.25 -25.77 25.62
CA LEU A 165 -8.09 -27.22 25.45
C LEU A 165 -7.03 -27.80 26.42
N CYS A 166 -5.89 -27.14 26.56
CA CYS A 166 -4.87 -27.47 27.55
C CYS A 166 -5.42 -27.41 28.98
N GLY A 167 -6.21 -26.37 29.28
CA GLY A 167 -6.91 -26.23 30.56
C GLY A 167 -7.86 -27.39 30.84
N LEU A 168 -8.69 -27.80 29.86
CA LEU A 168 -9.58 -28.96 29.98
C LEU A 168 -8.82 -30.27 30.22
N ILE A 169 -7.71 -30.48 29.52
CA ILE A 169 -6.87 -31.67 29.74
C ILE A 169 -6.29 -31.63 31.16
N HIS A 170 -5.82 -30.47 31.63
CA HIS A 170 -5.32 -30.32 32.99
C HIS A 170 -6.40 -30.62 34.07
N LEU A 171 -7.66 -30.22 33.85
CA LEU A 171 -8.75 -30.58 34.76
C LEU A 171 -8.96 -32.11 34.88
N ALA A 172 -8.44 -32.87 33.91
CA ALA A 172 -8.51 -34.33 33.86
C ALA A 172 -7.20 -35.04 34.26
N THR A 173 -6.13 -34.31 34.59
CA THR A 173 -4.86 -34.88 35.07
C THR A 173 -4.82 -34.99 36.61
N PRO A 174 -4.00 -35.89 37.18
CA PRO A 174 -3.82 -36.00 38.63
C PRO A 174 -3.19 -34.74 39.23
N VAL A 175 -3.34 -34.54 40.55
CA VAL A 175 -2.92 -33.33 41.29
C VAL A 175 -1.44 -32.97 41.10
N ASN A 176 -0.60 -33.97 40.84
CA ASN A 176 0.85 -33.83 40.77
C ASN A 176 1.39 -33.35 39.41
N SER A 177 0.53 -32.99 38.45
CA SER A 177 0.96 -32.59 37.10
C SER A 177 1.48 -31.15 37.04
N ASN A 178 2.74 -30.96 36.64
CA ASN A 178 3.41 -29.65 36.49
C ASN A 178 3.11 -28.93 35.16
N GLY A 179 1.86 -28.93 34.72
CA GLY A 179 1.46 -28.23 33.49
C GLY A 179 1.34 -26.72 33.67
N ALA A 180 1.78 -25.92 32.69
CA ALA A 180 1.50 -24.49 32.67
C ALA A 180 0.00 -24.26 32.43
N ILE A 181 -0.66 -23.58 33.36
CA ILE A 181 -2.09 -23.26 33.29
C ILE A 181 -2.24 -21.76 33.14
N VAL A 182 -3.13 -21.37 32.23
CA VAL A 182 -3.51 -19.97 32.01
C VAL A 182 -4.88 -19.75 32.66
N PRO A 183 -5.09 -18.63 33.38
CA PRO A 183 -6.42 -18.27 33.87
C PRO A 183 -7.41 -18.21 32.70
N PRO A 184 -8.67 -18.67 32.89
CA PRO A 184 -9.41 -18.74 34.16
C PRO A 184 -9.35 -20.12 34.85
N PHE A 185 -8.59 -21.08 34.31
CA PHE A 185 -8.41 -22.39 34.93
C PHE A 185 -7.55 -22.29 36.18
N GLN A 186 -7.90 -23.06 37.21
CA GLN A 186 -7.17 -23.12 38.48
C GLN A 186 -6.59 -24.51 38.70
N LYS A 187 -5.40 -24.59 39.29
CA LYS A 187 -4.66 -25.85 39.53
C LYS A 187 -5.42 -26.85 40.41
N GLU A 188 -6.23 -26.35 41.33
CA GLU A 188 -6.92 -27.14 42.36
C GLU A 188 -8.20 -27.81 41.84
N HIS A 189 -8.81 -27.26 40.80
CA HIS A 189 -10.06 -27.76 40.25
C HIS A 189 -9.79 -28.95 39.33
N LYS A 190 -10.24 -30.15 39.73
CA LYS A 190 -10.04 -31.39 38.96
C LYS A 190 -11.34 -32.18 38.77
N PHE A 191 -12.41 -31.47 38.43
CA PHE A 191 -13.74 -32.07 38.32
C PHE A 191 -13.89 -33.04 37.13
N LEU A 192 -12.97 -32.98 36.16
CA LEU A 192 -12.93 -33.88 34.99
C LEU A 192 -12.03 -35.11 35.20
N TYR A 193 -11.33 -35.22 36.33
CA TYR A 193 -10.50 -36.38 36.63
C TYR A 193 -11.35 -37.64 36.83
N LEU A 194 -10.93 -38.73 36.19
CA LEU A 194 -11.56 -40.04 36.34
C LEU A 194 -11.01 -40.74 37.59
N HIS A 195 -11.88 -40.94 38.57
CA HIS A 195 -11.56 -41.74 39.76
C HIS A 195 -11.58 -43.24 39.46
N ASN A 196 -12.55 -43.68 38.65
CA ASN A 196 -12.69 -45.07 38.22
C ASN A 196 -12.32 -45.23 36.74
N THR A 197 -11.86 -46.42 36.34
CA THR A 197 -11.64 -46.74 34.93
C THR A 197 -12.97 -46.81 34.19
N CYS A 198 -13.04 -46.20 33.01
CA CYS A 198 -14.23 -46.20 32.18
C CYS A 198 -13.87 -46.66 30.77
N GLN A 199 -13.97 -47.97 30.53
CA GLN A 199 -13.57 -48.61 29.26
C GLN A 199 -14.78 -48.95 28.37
N ASP A 200 -15.98 -49.13 28.94
CA ASP A 200 -17.16 -49.68 28.26
C ASP A 200 -18.00 -48.65 27.47
N ILE A 201 -17.38 -47.63 26.88
CA ILE A 201 -18.11 -46.63 26.09
C ILE A 201 -17.98 -46.96 24.60
N SER A 202 -19.12 -47.27 23.97
CA SER A 202 -19.24 -47.42 22.52
C SER A 202 -18.82 -46.15 21.78
N VAL A 203 -18.14 -46.29 20.63
CA VAL A 203 -17.59 -45.18 19.83
C VAL A 203 -18.63 -44.10 19.48
N GLU A 204 -19.87 -44.50 19.17
CA GLU A 204 -20.97 -43.59 18.84
C GLU A 204 -21.37 -42.67 20.01
N ASN A 205 -21.14 -43.11 21.24
CA ASN A 205 -21.40 -42.35 22.44
C ASN A 205 -20.16 -41.56 22.93
N LEU A 206 -19.07 -41.48 22.15
CA LEU A 206 -17.91 -40.63 22.48
C LEU A 206 -18.08 -39.18 22.04
N ARG A 207 -18.98 -38.90 21.09
CA ARG A 207 -19.26 -37.54 20.64
C ARG A 207 -20.16 -36.80 21.64
N MET A 208 -19.86 -35.52 21.85
CA MET A 208 -20.71 -34.60 22.60
C MET A 208 -22.06 -34.45 21.87
N LYS A 209 -23.16 -34.41 22.64
CA LYS A 209 -24.53 -34.30 22.12
C LYS A 209 -25.12 -32.92 22.44
N SER A 210 -26.12 -32.48 21.70
CA SER A 210 -26.86 -31.23 21.99
C SER A 210 -27.45 -31.21 23.41
N SER A 211 -27.81 -32.39 23.94
CA SER A 211 -28.26 -32.57 25.33
C SER A 211 -27.24 -32.15 26.38
N ASP A 212 -25.95 -32.12 26.06
CA ASP A 212 -24.90 -31.69 27.01
C ASP A 212 -24.87 -30.16 27.20
N LEU A 213 -25.51 -29.41 26.31
CA LEU A 213 -25.73 -27.96 26.47
C LEU A 213 -26.98 -27.64 27.28
N ALA A 214 -27.81 -28.63 27.64
CA ALA A 214 -29.08 -28.42 28.31
C ALA A 214 -28.89 -27.82 29.73
N PRO A 215 -29.82 -26.95 30.19
CA PRO A 215 -29.73 -26.27 31.49
C PRO A 215 -29.91 -27.17 32.71
N LYS A 216 -30.60 -28.31 32.57
CA LYS A 216 -30.89 -29.19 33.69
C LYS A 216 -29.58 -29.73 34.24
N SER A 217 -29.32 -29.47 35.52
CA SER A 217 -28.11 -29.76 36.29
C SER A 217 -27.83 -31.26 36.40
N VAL A 218 -27.51 -31.90 35.28
CA VAL A 218 -26.92 -33.24 35.28
C VAL A 218 -25.53 -33.10 35.87
N LYS A 219 -25.26 -33.89 36.91
CA LYS A 219 -23.93 -33.99 37.52
C LYS A 219 -22.89 -34.35 36.44
N ILE A 220 -21.62 -34.09 36.73
CA ILE A 220 -20.52 -34.49 35.84
C ILE A 220 -20.39 -36.02 35.94
N ASP A 221 -20.92 -36.71 34.94
CA ASP A 221 -20.83 -38.17 34.83
C ASP A 221 -19.47 -38.58 34.24
N ASP A 222 -18.99 -39.77 34.57
CA ASP A 222 -17.76 -40.32 33.97
C ASP A 222 -17.86 -40.42 32.44
N LYS A 223 -19.06 -40.73 31.92
CA LYS A 223 -19.34 -40.69 30.47
C LYS A 223 -19.16 -39.30 29.87
N PHE A 224 -19.50 -38.24 30.59
CA PHE A 224 -19.28 -36.86 30.13
C PHE A 224 -17.81 -36.47 30.18
N ARG A 225 -17.07 -36.92 31.20
CA ARG A 225 -15.62 -36.70 31.32
C ARG A 225 -14.88 -37.29 30.11
N VAL A 226 -15.17 -38.55 29.79
CA VAL A 226 -14.57 -39.24 28.63
C VAL A 226 -14.93 -38.53 27.31
N ARG A 227 -16.20 -38.16 27.12
CA ARG A 227 -16.64 -37.42 25.91
C ARG A 227 -15.95 -36.07 25.75
N SER A 228 -15.84 -35.30 26.84
CA SER A 228 -15.19 -33.99 26.84
C SER A 228 -13.73 -34.09 26.37
N ILE A 229 -13.00 -35.09 26.88
CA ILE A 229 -11.60 -35.33 26.53
C ILE A 229 -11.46 -35.86 25.11
N TYR A 230 -12.34 -36.78 24.70
CA TYR A 230 -12.38 -37.25 23.32
C TYR A 230 -12.54 -36.08 22.33
N THR A 231 -13.49 -35.17 22.59
CA THR A 231 -13.68 -33.98 21.76
C THR A 231 -12.52 -33.00 21.84
N ALA A 232 -11.92 -32.80 23.03
CA ALA A 232 -10.79 -31.91 23.18
C ALA A 232 -9.56 -32.40 22.39
N LEU A 233 -9.27 -33.69 22.44
CA LEU A 233 -8.19 -34.33 21.68
C LEU A 233 -8.45 -34.28 20.16
N GLY A 234 -9.71 -34.49 19.73
CA GLY A 234 -10.10 -34.35 18.33
C GLY A 234 -9.98 -32.91 17.81
N LEU A 235 -10.28 -31.91 18.64
CA LEU A 235 -10.08 -30.50 18.28
C LEU A 235 -8.59 -30.15 18.24
N LEU A 236 -7.78 -30.67 19.16
CA LEU A 236 -6.33 -30.52 19.12
C LEU A 236 -5.72 -31.12 17.85
N SER A 237 -6.17 -32.30 17.40
CA SER A 237 -5.65 -32.89 16.16
C SER A 237 -5.95 -31.99 14.96
N ILE A 238 -7.16 -31.44 14.88
CA ILE A 238 -7.54 -30.48 13.84
C ILE A 238 -6.63 -29.24 13.87
N PHE A 239 -6.37 -28.67 15.05
CA PHE A 239 -5.50 -27.48 15.15
C PHE A 239 -4.04 -27.78 14.81
N ILE A 240 -3.51 -28.92 15.23
CA ILE A 240 -2.16 -29.35 14.87
C ILE A 240 -2.05 -29.52 13.36
N ASP A 241 -3.05 -30.14 12.71
CA ASP A 241 -3.07 -30.30 11.26
C ASP A 241 -3.17 -28.96 10.50
N LEU A 242 -3.90 -27.99 11.04
CA LEU A 242 -4.01 -26.65 10.46
C LEU A 242 -2.70 -25.85 10.58
N TRP A 243 -1.97 -26.02 11.67
CA TRP A 243 -0.80 -25.20 12.00
C TRP A 243 0.55 -25.87 11.76
N LYS A 244 0.59 -27.15 11.36
CA LYS A 244 1.85 -27.89 11.09
C LYS A 244 2.75 -27.24 10.04
N ASP A 245 2.17 -26.44 9.15
CA ASP A 245 2.89 -25.74 8.08
C ASP A 245 3.39 -24.34 8.49
N ILE A 246 2.92 -23.83 9.63
CA ILE A 246 3.29 -22.50 10.11
C ILE A 246 4.67 -22.57 10.78
N HIS A 247 5.58 -21.68 10.36
CA HIS A 247 6.87 -21.50 11.01
C HIS A 247 6.68 -21.09 12.47
N GLY A 248 7.40 -21.74 13.38
CA GLY A 248 7.27 -21.41 14.80
C GLY A 248 6.11 -22.12 15.53
N SER A 249 5.33 -22.96 14.84
CA SER A 249 4.17 -23.66 15.43
C SER A 249 4.52 -24.49 16.66
N TRP A 250 5.73 -25.05 16.74
CA TRP A 250 6.19 -25.79 17.93
C TRP A 250 6.14 -24.97 19.22
N LEU A 251 6.44 -23.66 19.20
CA LEU A 251 6.40 -22.85 20.43
C LEU A 251 4.98 -22.76 21.02
N LEU A 252 3.98 -22.76 20.15
CA LEU A 252 2.58 -22.67 20.54
C LEU A 252 2.03 -24.05 20.97
N LEU A 253 2.52 -25.11 20.33
CA LEU A 253 2.10 -26.49 20.60
C LEU A 253 2.92 -27.17 21.71
N SER A 254 4.02 -26.58 22.17
CA SER A 254 4.85 -27.15 23.23
C SER A 254 4.07 -27.44 24.53
N PRO A 255 3.17 -26.56 25.03
CA PRO A 255 2.43 -26.85 26.26
C PRO A 255 1.46 -28.02 26.08
N VAL A 256 0.98 -28.26 24.85
CA VAL A 256 0.06 -29.35 24.53
C VAL A 256 0.73 -30.71 24.79
N MET A 257 2.03 -30.84 24.45
CA MET A 257 2.78 -32.08 24.71
C MET A 257 2.87 -32.37 26.20
N ASP A 258 3.15 -31.36 27.02
CA ASP A 258 3.26 -31.51 28.48
C ASP A 258 1.93 -31.94 29.10
N HIS A 259 0.81 -31.35 28.66
CA HIS A 259 -0.52 -31.73 29.14
C HIS A 259 -0.95 -33.13 28.67
N ILE A 260 -0.62 -33.53 27.44
CA ILE A 260 -0.94 -34.88 26.93
C ILE A 260 -0.12 -35.96 27.66
N THR A 261 1.14 -35.69 27.98
CA THR A 261 1.99 -36.64 28.72
C THR A 261 1.57 -36.81 30.18
N ALA A 262 0.97 -35.78 30.77
CA ALA A 262 0.44 -35.82 32.13
C ALA A 262 -0.87 -36.63 32.28
N LEU A 263 -1.53 -37.02 31.19
CA LEU A 263 -2.79 -37.76 31.24
C LEU A 263 -2.57 -39.27 31.49
N GLU A 264 -3.34 -39.83 32.43
CA GLU A 264 -3.31 -41.26 32.75
C GLU A 264 -4.08 -42.09 31.71
N VAL A 265 -3.40 -42.51 30.64
CA VAL A 265 -4.01 -43.20 29.48
C VAL A 265 -4.76 -44.48 29.87
N ASN A 266 -4.30 -45.20 30.91
CA ASN A 266 -4.85 -46.49 31.34
C ASN A 266 -6.33 -46.43 31.78
N LYS A 267 -6.83 -45.23 32.14
CA LYS A 267 -8.20 -45.03 32.64
C LYS A 267 -9.23 -44.84 31.53
N TYR A 268 -8.77 -44.56 30.31
CA TYR A 268 -9.61 -44.24 29.16
C TYR A 268 -9.81 -45.45 28.25
N PRO A 269 -10.85 -45.45 27.39
CA PRO A 269 -11.01 -46.45 26.35
C PRO A 269 -9.82 -46.46 25.39
N ALA A 270 -9.51 -47.63 24.80
CA ALA A 270 -8.37 -47.83 23.89
C ALA A 270 -8.33 -46.80 22.73
N VAL A 271 -9.49 -46.41 22.21
CA VAL A 271 -9.64 -45.40 21.15
C VAL A 271 -8.98 -44.07 21.52
N ILE A 272 -9.10 -43.63 22.77
CA ILE A 272 -8.48 -42.38 23.25
C ILE A 272 -6.97 -42.55 23.36
N GLY A 273 -6.49 -43.72 23.81
CA GLY A 273 -5.07 -44.05 23.83
C GLY A 273 -4.43 -43.95 22.44
N GLU A 274 -5.08 -44.53 21.43
CA GLU A 274 -4.62 -44.41 20.03
C GLU A 274 -4.59 -42.97 19.54
N MET A 275 -5.60 -42.15 19.86
CA MET A 275 -5.60 -40.74 19.48
C MET A 275 -4.44 -39.98 20.14
N ILE A 276 -4.18 -40.23 21.42
CA ILE A 276 -3.07 -39.62 22.15
C ILE A 276 -1.74 -40.01 21.53
N GLU A 277 -1.55 -41.27 21.15
CA GLU A 277 -0.33 -41.71 20.46
C GLU A 277 -0.16 -41.04 19.10
N LYS A 278 -1.24 -40.95 18.31
CA LYS A 278 -1.22 -40.25 17.01
C LYS A 278 -0.84 -38.78 17.20
N LEU A 279 -1.42 -38.10 18.18
CA LEU A 279 -1.09 -36.72 18.53
C LEU A 279 0.36 -36.54 18.97
N LYS A 280 0.90 -37.45 19.78
CA LYS A 280 2.32 -37.41 20.17
C LYS A 280 3.23 -37.54 18.95
N ARG A 281 2.92 -38.43 18.01
CA ARG A 281 3.70 -38.61 16.77
C ARG A 281 3.70 -37.33 15.92
N THR A 282 2.53 -36.75 15.64
CA THR A 282 2.44 -35.52 14.84
C THR A 282 3.12 -34.33 15.52
N LEU A 283 3.04 -34.21 16.85
CA LEU A 283 3.76 -33.17 17.59
C LEU A 283 5.29 -33.35 17.53
N LEU A 284 5.80 -34.58 17.55
CA LEU A 284 7.23 -34.87 17.38
C LEU A 284 7.70 -34.53 15.96
N GLU A 285 6.87 -34.78 14.94
CA GLU A 285 7.16 -34.34 13.57
C GLU A 285 7.26 -32.81 13.49
N VAL A 286 6.33 -32.08 14.09
CA VAL A 286 6.37 -30.61 14.13
C VAL A 286 7.62 -30.11 14.87
N LYS A 287 8.01 -30.77 15.98
CA LYS A 287 9.25 -30.46 16.71
C LYS A 287 10.49 -30.65 15.84
N SER A 288 10.52 -31.70 15.01
CA SER A 288 11.67 -32.06 14.18
C SER A 288 11.96 -31.05 13.08
N LYS A 289 10.96 -30.27 12.63
CA LYS A 289 11.12 -29.24 11.59
C LYS A 289 12.08 -28.11 12.00
N GLY A 290 12.34 -27.94 13.30
CA GLY A 290 13.29 -26.95 13.82
C GLY A 290 12.85 -25.50 13.58
N PHE A 291 13.74 -24.57 13.90
CA PHE A 291 13.54 -23.14 13.66
C PHE A 291 14.57 -22.62 12.69
N GLU A 292 14.11 -21.93 11.65
CA GLU A 292 14.98 -21.08 10.86
C GLU A 292 15.19 -19.76 11.61
N PRO A 293 16.43 -19.25 11.71
CA PRO A 293 16.69 -17.98 12.37
C PRO A 293 15.99 -16.85 11.61
N ILE A 294 15.40 -15.89 12.32
CA ILE A 294 14.73 -14.75 11.70
C ILE A 294 15.78 -13.88 11.00
N ILE A 295 15.73 -13.85 9.68
CA ILE A 295 16.60 -12.98 8.87
C ILE A 295 15.87 -11.64 8.66
N LYS A 296 16.53 -10.54 8.99
CA LYS A 296 16.01 -9.20 8.64
C LYS A 296 15.88 -9.12 7.13
N GLN A 297 14.67 -8.84 6.63
CA GLN A 297 14.45 -8.64 5.20
C GLN A 297 15.39 -7.54 4.70
N GLN A 298 16.26 -7.91 3.76
CA GLN A 298 17.13 -6.95 3.10
C GLN A 298 16.26 -6.00 2.28
N LYS A 299 16.43 -4.70 2.52
CA LYS A 299 15.74 -3.69 1.71
C LYS A 299 16.27 -3.80 0.29
N LYS A 300 15.36 -3.94 -0.68
CA LYS A 300 15.74 -3.81 -2.09
C LYS A 300 16.44 -2.45 -2.25
N PRO A 301 17.61 -2.39 -2.91
CA PRO A 301 18.32 -1.13 -3.12
C PRO A 301 17.38 -0.17 -3.86
N LYS A 302 17.27 1.06 -3.36
CA LYS A 302 16.44 2.08 -4.03
C LYS A 302 17.02 2.32 -5.42
N ALA A 303 16.18 2.23 -6.44
CA ALA A 303 16.58 2.62 -7.79
C ALA A 303 17.11 4.07 -7.78
N LEU A 304 18.14 4.34 -8.58
CA LEU A 304 18.60 5.69 -8.81
C LEU A 304 17.44 6.54 -9.33
N ARG A 305 17.36 7.79 -8.91
CA ARG A 305 16.38 8.72 -9.46
C ARG A 305 16.70 8.91 -10.94
N LEU A 306 15.82 8.45 -11.80
CA LEU A 306 15.86 8.75 -13.22
C LEU A 306 15.33 10.18 -13.40
N TYR A 307 16.08 11.00 -14.14
CA TYR A 307 15.63 12.32 -14.56
C TYR A 307 15.13 12.21 -15.99
N ASP A 308 13.96 12.78 -16.24
CA ASP A 308 13.46 12.87 -17.61
C ASP A 308 14.35 13.86 -18.37
N PRO A 309 14.90 13.43 -19.52
CA PRO A 309 15.72 14.32 -20.32
C PRO A 309 14.82 15.43 -20.89
N ASN A 310 15.22 16.69 -20.71
CA ASN A 310 14.49 17.84 -21.23
C ASN A 310 14.74 18.02 -22.73
N ILE A 311 14.30 17.02 -23.51
CA ILE A 311 14.42 16.97 -24.96
C ILE A 311 13.12 17.53 -25.55
N ARG A 312 13.25 18.45 -26.50
CA ARG A 312 12.10 18.98 -27.24
C ARG A 312 11.78 18.02 -28.40
N PRO A 313 10.49 17.76 -28.68
CA PRO A 313 10.10 16.85 -29.75
C PRO A 313 10.48 17.36 -31.15
N VAL A 314 10.61 18.69 -31.33
CA VAL A 314 11.07 19.31 -32.58
C VAL A 314 12.32 20.14 -32.31
N TYR A 315 13.45 19.71 -32.88
CA TYR A 315 14.72 20.41 -32.79
C TYR A 315 14.97 21.24 -34.05
N ASP A 316 14.51 22.49 -34.03
CA ASP A 316 14.90 23.46 -35.04
C ASP A 316 16.12 24.23 -34.54
N ASN A 317 17.21 24.25 -35.32
CA ASN A 317 18.40 25.10 -35.08
C ASN A 317 18.07 26.60 -34.94
N ARG A 318 16.84 27.01 -35.29
CA ARG A 318 16.30 28.35 -35.13
C ARG A 318 15.49 28.45 -33.84
N PHE A 319 16.20 28.46 -32.72
CA PHE A 319 15.60 28.58 -31.40
C PHE A 319 14.79 29.88 -31.26
N ARG A 320 13.46 29.80 -31.24
CA ARG A 320 12.58 30.90 -30.82
C ARG A 320 12.07 30.57 -29.41
N LYS A 321 12.56 31.31 -28.40
CA LYS A 321 11.86 31.37 -27.12
C LYS A 321 10.51 32.04 -27.39
N GLN A 322 9.42 31.37 -27.02
CA GLN A 322 8.08 31.91 -27.14
C GLN A 322 7.90 32.97 -26.05
N ASN A 323 7.45 34.16 -26.44
CA ASN A 323 7.03 35.28 -25.59
C ASN A 323 7.91 35.56 -24.37
N ASP A 324 9.14 36.03 -24.64
CA ASP A 324 9.97 36.66 -23.63
C ASP A 324 10.29 38.07 -24.14
N ASP A 325 9.82 39.11 -23.46
CA ASP A 325 10.07 40.53 -23.80
C ASP A 325 11.56 40.80 -24.00
N LYS A 326 12.42 40.08 -23.27
CA LYS A 326 13.88 40.15 -23.42
C LYS A 326 14.33 39.63 -24.78
N SER A 327 13.67 38.61 -25.32
CA SER A 327 13.96 38.08 -26.65
C SER A 327 13.52 39.04 -27.76
N GLU A 328 12.41 39.73 -27.59
CA GLU A 328 11.91 40.74 -28.54
C GLU A 328 12.80 41.98 -28.56
N ARG A 329 13.16 42.49 -27.37
CA ARG A 329 14.14 43.58 -27.25
C ARG A 329 15.47 43.24 -27.93
N LYS A 330 15.97 42.01 -27.74
CA LYS A 330 17.19 41.55 -28.44
C LYS A 330 17.02 41.54 -29.95
N LYS A 331 15.88 41.05 -30.48
CA LYS A 331 15.59 41.08 -31.93
C LYS A 331 15.57 42.52 -32.46
N LEU A 332 14.93 43.45 -31.77
CA LEU A 332 14.86 44.85 -32.16
C LEU A 332 16.25 45.50 -32.16
N LEU A 333 17.06 45.26 -31.13
CA LEU A 333 18.44 45.74 -31.08
C LEU A 333 19.30 45.20 -32.24
N THR A 334 19.12 43.92 -32.61
CA THR A 334 19.82 43.35 -33.75
C THR A 334 19.40 44.00 -35.07
N LYS A 335 18.11 44.27 -35.25
CA LYS A 335 17.59 44.99 -36.43
C LYS A 335 18.16 46.42 -36.50
N TYR A 336 18.06 47.18 -35.41
CA TYR A 336 18.61 48.53 -35.31
C TYR A 336 20.10 48.58 -35.66
N LYS A 337 20.91 47.68 -35.08
CA LYS A 337 22.35 47.61 -35.39
C LYS A 337 22.62 47.26 -36.86
N ARG A 338 21.79 46.42 -37.49
CA ARG A 338 21.94 46.04 -38.90
C ARG A 338 21.61 47.22 -39.82
N GLU A 339 20.53 47.94 -39.55
CA GLU A 339 20.12 49.12 -40.30
C GLU A 339 21.11 50.28 -40.13
N MET A 340 21.53 50.56 -38.90
CA MET A 340 22.55 51.58 -38.62
C MET A 340 23.87 51.30 -39.36
N LYS A 341 24.33 50.03 -39.36
CA LYS A 341 25.51 49.62 -40.14
C LYS A 341 25.28 49.68 -41.65
N GLY A 342 24.05 49.46 -42.12
CA GLY A 342 23.65 49.64 -43.52
C GLY A 342 23.79 51.10 -43.95
N ALA A 343 23.12 52.00 -43.23
CA ALA A 343 23.13 53.44 -43.48
C ALA A 343 24.55 54.03 -43.42
N LEU A 344 25.35 53.66 -42.42
CA LEU A 344 26.75 54.10 -42.34
C LEU A 344 27.59 53.65 -43.55
N ARG A 345 27.31 52.48 -44.13
CA ARG A 345 28.00 52.01 -45.34
C ARG A 345 27.55 52.75 -46.60
N GLU A 346 26.31 53.21 -46.66
CA GLU A 346 25.80 54.06 -47.74
C GLU A 346 26.38 55.46 -47.66
N ILE A 347 26.36 56.10 -46.48
CA ILE A 347 26.96 57.42 -46.26
C ILE A 347 28.46 57.41 -46.65
N ARG A 348 29.19 56.33 -46.34
CA ARG A 348 30.60 56.20 -46.76
C ARG A 348 30.74 56.08 -48.29
N ARG A 349 29.86 55.32 -48.94
CA ARG A 349 29.83 55.22 -50.41
C ARG A 349 29.49 56.56 -51.05
N ASP A 350 28.49 57.27 -50.53
CA ASP A 350 28.10 58.60 -51.01
C ASP A 350 29.20 59.62 -50.81
N ARG A 351 29.89 59.60 -49.67
CA ARG A 351 31.05 60.47 -49.42
C ARG A 351 32.18 60.19 -50.40
N SER A 352 32.46 58.92 -50.69
CA SER A 352 33.48 58.55 -51.70
C SER A 352 33.06 59.00 -53.10
N PHE A 353 31.76 58.88 -53.43
CA PHE A 353 31.21 59.32 -54.69
C PHE A 353 31.30 60.85 -54.85
N LEU A 354 30.85 61.62 -53.85
CA LEU A 354 30.93 63.08 -53.85
C LEU A 354 32.38 63.57 -53.89
N ALA A 355 33.30 62.89 -53.20
CA ALA A 355 34.72 63.18 -53.31
C ALA A 355 35.20 63.02 -54.76
N ASN A 356 34.89 61.89 -55.40
CA ASN A 356 35.25 61.64 -56.80
C ASN A 356 34.63 62.66 -57.76
N VAL A 357 33.38 63.09 -57.54
CA VAL A 357 32.73 64.14 -58.34
C VAL A 357 33.46 65.47 -58.17
N LYS A 358 33.73 65.90 -56.92
CA LYS A 358 34.49 67.13 -56.63
C LYS A 358 35.89 67.08 -57.24
N PHE A 359 36.58 65.95 -57.13
CA PHE A 359 37.89 65.76 -57.77
C PHE A 359 37.80 65.92 -59.29
N LYS A 360 36.78 65.34 -59.95
CA LYS A 360 36.56 65.51 -61.40
C LYS A 360 36.24 66.97 -61.77
N GLU A 361 35.46 67.68 -60.97
CA GLU A 361 35.15 69.11 -61.20
C GLU A 361 36.40 69.99 -61.05
N ILE A 362 37.22 69.75 -60.01
CA ILE A 362 38.48 70.47 -59.80
C ILE A 362 39.46 70.17 -60.95
N ALA A 363 39.61 68.90 -61.34
CA ALA A 363 40.46 68.51 -62.47
C ALA A 363 40.05 69.20 -63.78
N LYS A 364 38.73 69.26 -64.07
CA LYS A 364 38.19 70.01 -65.21
C LYS A 364 38.48 71.51 -65.11
N ARG A 365 38.38 72.10 -63.92
CA ARG A 365 38.63 73.53 -63.69
C ARG A 365 40.10 73.91 -63.86
N ILE A 366 41.02 72.99 -63.52
CA ILE A 366 42.47 73.15 -63.70
C ILE A 366 42.89 72.81 -65.16
N GLY A 367 41.98 72.31 -66.00
CA GLY A 367 42.26 72.02 -67.41
C GLY A 367 43.10 70.76 -67.63
N VAL A 368 43.26 69.90 -66.63
CA VAL A 368 43.91 68.59 -66.78
C VAL A 368 42.89 67.64 -67.38
N VAL A 369 42.74 67.69 -68.70
CA VAL A 369 41.78 66.82 -69.39
C VAL A 369 42.46 65.57 -69.94
N ASP A 370 43.61 65.60 -70.61
CA ASP A 370 44.16 64.35 -71.20
C ASP A 370 45.70 64.32 -71.38
N SER A 371 46.50 64.52 -70.31
CA SER A 371 47.88 63.98 -70.14
C SER A 371 48.61 64.65 -68.96
N PRO A 372 49.11 63.92 -67.95
CA PRO A 372 49.79 64.51 -66.80
C PRO A 372 51.31 64.56 -67.04
N VAL A 373 51.76 65.32 -68.04
CA VAL A 373 53.20 65.56 -68.24
C VAL A 373 53.42 67.04 -68.54
N CYS A 374 54.18 67.71 -67.67
CA CYS A 374 54.65 69.06 -67.88
C CYS A 374 55.72 69.05 -69.00
N PRO A 375 55.57 69.84 -70.08
CA PRO A 375 56.50 69.83 -71.22
C PRO A 375 57.94 70.28 -70.91
N LEU A 376 58.21 70.80 -69.71
CA LEU A 376 59.53 71.32 -69.31
C LEU A 376 60.37 70.31 -68.51
N CYS A 377 59.80 69.16 -68.11
CA CYS A 377 60.52 68.14 -67.31
C CYS A 377 61.22 67.06 -68.16
N LEU A 378 61.31 67.26 -69.48
CA LEU A 378 61.82 66.27 -70.43
C LEU A 378 63.23 66.56 -70.96
N GLN A 379 63.89 67.64 -70.55
CA GLN A 379 65.12 68.07 -71.23
C GLN A 379 66.41 68.17 -70.41
N GLU A 380 66.45 68.24 -69.08
CA GLU A 380 67.73 68.25 -68.32
C GLU A 380 67.63 67.53 -66.97
N GLU A 381 68.66 66.74 -66.61
CA GLU A 381 68.70 65.83 -65.46
C GLU A 381 69.04 66.48 -64.10
N GLU A 382 69.34 67.78 -64.03
CA GLU A 382 69.53 68.48 -62.76
C GLU A 382 68.86 69.86 -62.82
N MET A 383 67.92 70.13 -61.90
CA MET A 383 67.27 71.44 -61.82
C MET A 383 67.86 72.31 -60.69
N ASP A 384 68.42 73.45 -61.10
CA ASP A 384 68.87 74.53 -60.22
C ASP A 384 67.73 75.26 -59.51
N SER A 385 68.05 75.91 -58.37
CA SER A 385 67.12 76.63 -57.49
C SER A 385 66.33 77.78 -58.14
N GLN A 386 66.70 78.17 -59.36
CA GLN A 386 66.05 79.22 -60.13
C GLN A 386 64.93 78.71 -61.07
N HIS A 387 64.71 77.40 -61.15
CA HIS A 387 63.63 76.79 -61.95
C HIS A 387 62.31 76.58 -61.17
N LEU A 388 62.31 76.77 -59.86
CA LEU A 388 61.11 76.65 -59.02
C LEU A 388 60.04 77.77 -59.18
N PRO A 389 60.36 79.05 -59.51
CA PRO A 389 59.35 80.11 -59.53
C PRO A 389 58.57 80.26 -60.84
N VAL A 390 58.90 79.52 -61.91
CA VAL A 390 58.31 79.71 -63.26
C VAL A 390 57.32 78.58 -63.66
N CYS A 391 57.15 77.55 -62.83
CA CYS A 391 56.19 76.48 -63.11
C CYS A 391 54.77 76.88 -62.68
N HIS A 392 53.89 77.14 -63.65
CA HIS A 392 52.49 77.52 -63.41
C HIS A 392 51.68 76.50 -62.60
N ALA A 393 52.11 75.24 -62.50
CA ALA A 393 51.45 74.21 -61.69
C ALA A 393 51.73 74.31 -60.17
N LEU A 394 52.69 75.15 -59.74
CA LEU A 394 53.09 75.30 -58.33
C LEU A 394 52.72 76.66 -57.72
N ILE A 395 52.26 77.63 -58.53
CA ILE A 395 51.92 78.99 -58.07
C ILE A 395 50.68 78.98 -57.13
N ASP A 396 49.70 78.10 -57.37
CA ASP A 396 48.49 78.03 -56.55
C ASP A 396 48.65 77.24 -55.24
N VAL A 397 49.71 76.43 -55.10
CA VAL A 397 50.00 75.69 -53.85
C VAL A 397 50.77 76.57 -52.87
N VAL A 398 51.63 77.47 -53.36
CA VAL A 398 52.34 78.46 -52.51
C VAL A 398 51.39 79.51 -51.93
N ALA A 399 50.27 79.81 -52.60
CA ALA A 399 49.30 80.80 -52.16
C ALA A 399 48.39 80.34 -50.99
N ASN A 400 48.22 79.03 -50.77
CA ASN A 400 47.23 78.52 -49.80
C ASN A 400 47.80 77.88 -48.51
N ASP A 401 49.11 77.60 -48.42
CA ASP A 401 49.69 76.89 -47.26
C ASP A 401 50.85 77.66 -46.57
N SER A 402 50.96 78.98 -46.75
CA SER A 402 52.05 79.79 -46.19
C SER A 402 51.83 80.32 -44.76
N THR A 403 50.96 79.70 -43.96
CA THR A 403 50.88 80.01 -42.53
C THR A 403 51.27 78.80 -41.69
N ASN A 404 52.53 78.82 -41.25
CA ASN A 404 53.20 77.89 -40.34
C ASN A 404 53.70 76.60 -40.98
N LEU A 405 54.98 76.54 -41.35
CA LEU A 405 55.85 75.37 -41.23
C LEU A 405 57.30 75.75 -41.59
N ASN A 406 58.27 75.21 -40.83
CA ASN A 406 59.70 75.51 -40.96
C ASN A 406 60.27 75.06 -42.32
N ILE A 407 61.28 75.78 -42.81
CA ILE A 407 61.92 75.59 -44.13
C ILE A 407 62.42 74.14 -44.35
N HIS A 408 62.76 73.41 -43.29
CA HIS A 408 63.17 72.01 -43.37
C HIS A 408 62.02 71.04 -43.69
N ASP A 409 60.78 71.35 -43.32
CA ASP A 409 59.62 70.49 -43.60
C ASP A 409 59.14 70.62 -45.05
N ASN A 410 59.34 71.77 -45.69
CA ASN A 410 58.97 71.98 -47.09
C ASN A 410 59.77 71.09 -48.06
N LYS A 411 61.05 70.83 -47.77
CA LYS A 411 61.85 69.86 -48.56
C LYS A 411 61.35 68.43 -48.40
N ALA A 412 60.93 68.05 -47.20
CA ALA A 412 60.41 66.72 -46.88
C ALA A 412 58.99 66.47 -47.43
N ILE A 413 58.15 67.51 -47.46
CA ILE A 413 56.80 67.47 -48.03
C ILE A 413 56.87 67.42 -49.56
N MET A 414 57.75 68.22 -50.18
CA MET A 414 57.94 68.21 -51.63
C MET A 414 58.57 66.92 -52.15
N THR A 415 59.51 66.32 -51.41
CA THR A 415 60.04 64.97 -51.75
C THR A 415 58.98 63.88 -51.58
N LYS A 416 58.13 63.93 -50.53
CA LYS A 416 57.00 63.00 -50.38
C LYS A 416 55.96 63.14 -51.48
N LEU A 417 55.67 64.35 -51.94
CA LEU A 417 54.74 64.62 -53.04
C LEU A 417 55.31 64.17 -54.39
N TYR A 418 56.61 64.37 -54.63
CA TYR A 418 57.31 63.85 -55.80
C TYR A 418 57.31 62.32 -55.86
N TRP A 419 57.64 61.63 -54.76
CA TRP A 419 57.60 60.16 -54.70
C TRP A 419 56.16 59.59 -54.73
N ALA A 420 55.15 60.31 -54.22
CA ALA A 420 53.75 59.91 -54.32
C ALA A 420 53.16 60.10 -55.74
N ALA A 421 53.69 61.06 -56.50
CA ALA A 421 53.36 61.22 -57.92
C ALA A 421 54.08 60.18 -58.78
N ARG A 422 55.37 59.89 -58.50
CA ARG A 422 56.16 58.89 -59.22
C ARG A 422 55.70 57.45 -58.97
N SER A 423 55.31 57.10 -57.74
CA SER A 423 54.75 55.77 -57.41
C SER A 423 53.34 55.50 -57.97
N ARG A 424 52.72 56.50 -58.62
CA ARG A 424 51.47 56.33 -59.38
C ARG A 424 51.70 56.23 -60.89
N MET A 425 52.95 56.30 -61.34
CA MET A 425 53.35 56.18 -62.75
C MET A 425 54.03 54.84 -63.09
N ASP A 426 54.36 54.00 -62.09
CA ASP A 426 54.80 52.61 -62.27
C ASP A 426 53.64 51.61 -62.06
#